data_AF-A0A2S9D0Q5-F1
#
_entry.id   AF-A0A2S9D0Q5-F1
#
_cell.length_a   1.000
_cell.length_b   1.000
_cell.length_c   1.000
_cell.angle_alpha   90.00
_cell.angle_beta   90.00
_cell.angle_gamma   90.00
#
_symmetry.space_group_name_H-M   'P 1'
#
loop_
_entity.id
_entity.type
_entity.pdbx_description
1 polymer ?
#
loop_
_entity_poly.entity_id
_entity_poly.type
_entity_poly.pdbx_seq_one_letter_code
_entity_poly.pdbx_strand_id
1 'polypeptide(L)'
;MENNIYMIELLQQHKDLISTNLKHYKDDFIFESEMEKLINIVCEDKEAFNFYSLNYHEALKEGRAGNIQKAEMLIVRAKKYIDFDSLQSKEKDLYGLISLPIHAFLSYKRSNYTLAKQQTHETMLFDEKLEQYNPSMFYHKIQQLHNVSRVEMKENNNENAVGIFNLLYRSLLLSEEVHYLDIKFSYQDSSESLKKLRKLMLAQVTNEYIPFLDRLDNRAEILYQTFSEVLNNQTAVDDELMSFVYWVKLKWNSINQEEWNKDLIKNFIRSSTDFTSSIPIDSLLEDAGKEKPQLM
;
A
#
# COMPACT_ATOMS: atom_id res chain seq x y z
N MET A 1 1.88 0.51 37.06
CA MET A 1 3.31 0.50 36.66
C MET A 1 3.78 -0.88 36.19
N GLU A 2 3.27 -2.00 36.72
CA GLU A 2 3.64 -3.36 36.29
C GLU A 2 3.13 -3.75 34.87
N ASN A 3 1.99 -3.21 34.41
CA ASN A 3 1.43 -3.50 33.08
C ASN A 3 2.32 -3.03 31.90
N ASN A 4 3.14 -1.99 32.08
CA ASN A 4 3.99 -1.46 31.00
C ASN A 4 5.23 -2.32 30.75
N ILE A 5 5.78 -2.95 31.79
CA ILE A 5 7.01 -3.75 31.68
C ILE A 5 6.73 -5.04 30.92
N TYR A 6 5.69 -5.78 31.33
CA TYR A 6 5.29 -7.03 30.66
C TYR A 6 4.90 -6.81 29.19
N MET A 7 4.29 -5.66 28.86
CA MET A 7 3.89 -5.32 27.50
C MET A 7 5.07 -4.93 26.60
N ILE A 8 6.04 -4.19 27.14
CA ILE A 8 7.29 -3.91 26.45
C ILE A 8 8.08 -5.21 26.23
N GLU A 9 8.11 -6.10 27.22
CA GLU A 9 8.72 -7.42 27.12
C GLU A 9 8.04 -8.27 26.04
N LEU A 10 6.70 -8.30 25.97
CA LEU A 10 5.94 -9.05 24.97
C LEU A 10 6.20 -8.53 23.55
N LEU A 11 6.18 -7.21 23.35
CA LEU A 11 6.45 -6.57 22.05
C LEU A 11 7.92 -6.73 21.63
N GLN A 12 8.86 -6.73 22.58
CA GLN A 12 10.28 -6.98 22.31
C GLN A 12 10.55 -8.46 22.00
N GLN A 13 9.90 -9.38 22.71
CA GLN A 13 9.98 -10.82 22.46
C GLN A 13 9.46 -11.21 21.08
N HIS A 14 8.52 -10.45 20.53
CA HIS A 14 7.91 -10.73 19.21
C HIS A 14 8.27 -9.71 18.13
N LYS A 15 9.27 -8.86 18.38
CA LYS A 15 9.73 -7.83 17.44
C LYS A 15 10.10 -8.40 16.08
N ASP A 16 10.71 -9.58 16.05
CA ASP A 16 11.12 -10.24 14.80
C ASP A 16 9.93 -10.82 14.04
N LEU A 17 8.89 -11.31 14.73
CA LEU A 17 7.63 -11.76 14.11
C LEU A 17 6.83 -10.59 13.53
N ILE A 18 6.71 -9.49 14.29
CA ILE A 18 6.11 -8.23 13.82
C ILE A 18 6.87 -7.72 12.57
N SER A 19 8.20 -7.78 12.60
CA SER A 19 9.05 -7.41 11.46
C SER A 19 8.97 -8.39 10.29
N THR A 20 8.66 -9.67 10.55
CA THR A 20 8.55 -10.73 9.54
C THR A 20 7.21 -10.64 8.80
N ASN A 21 6.10 -10.39 9.49
CA ASN A 21 4.82 -10.05 8.86
C ASN A 21 4.99 -8.88 7.88
N LEU A 22 5.71 -7.82 8.28
CA LEU A 22 6.03 -6.67 7.41
C LEU A 22 6.88 -7.01 6.18
N LYS A 23 7.70 -8.08 6.23
CA LYS A 23 8.47 -8.56 5.07
C LYS A 23 7.63 -9.39 4.11
N HIS A 24 6.62 -10.11 4.59
CA HIS A 24 5.70 -10.90 3.77
C HIS A 24 4.65 -10.05 3.04
N TYR A 25 4.40 -8.81 3.48
CA TYR A 25 3.55 -7.85 2.76
C TYR A 25 4.16 -7.28 1.46
N LYS A 26 5.14 -7.96 0.86
CA LYS A 26 5.90 -7.53 -0.33
C LYS A 26 5.60 -8.34 -1.60
N ASP A 27 4.50 -9.08 -1.66
CA ASP A 27 4.19 -9.89 -2.83
C ASP A 27 3.80 -9.02 -4.03
N ASP A 28 4.83 -8.56 -4.74
CA ASP A 28 4.79 -8.02 -6.10
C ASP A 28 4.18 -9.05 -7.08
N PHE A 29 4.14 -10.35 -6.71
CA PHE A 29 3.63 -11.47 -7.52
C PHE A 29 2.14 -11.38 -7.88
N ILE A 30 1.28 -10.88 -6.98
CA ILE A 30 -0.17 -10.79 -7.29
C ILE A 30 -0.39 -9.77 -8.40
N PHE A 31 0.24 -8.59 -8.26
CA PHE A 31 0.10 -7.53 -9.26
C PHE A 31 0.78 -7.92 -10.58
N GLU A 32 1.96 -8.53 -10.54
CA GLU A 32 2.67 -9.03 -11.72
C GLU A 32 1.83 -10.08 -12.47
N SER A 33 1.24 -11.05 -11.77
CA SER A 33 0.37 -12.05 -12.38
C SER A 33 -0.88 -11.43 -13.03
N GLU A 34 -1.48 -10.42 -12.39
CA GLU A 34 -2.63 -9.71 -12.96
C GLU A 34 -2.24 -8.86 -14.18
N MET A 35 -1.05 -8.26 -14.17
CA MET A 35 -0.49 -7.55 -15.31
C MET A 35 -0.19 -8.49 -16.49
N GLU A 36 0.35 -9.69 -16.23
CA GLU A 36 0.53 -10.71 -17.27
C GLU A 36 -0.81 -11.12 -17.89
N LYS A 37 -1.88 -11.28 -17.10
CA LYS A 37 -3.22 -11.55 -17.62
C LYS A 37 -3.69 -10.42 -18.53
N LEU A 38 -3.48 -9.17 -18.12
CA LEU A 38 -3.87 -8.00 -18.91
C LEU A 38 -3.11 -7.92 -20.23
N ILE A 39 -1.79 -8.14 -20.23
CA ILE A 39 -0.97 -8.24 -21.45
C ILE A 39 -1.50 -9.34 -22.37
N ASN A 40 -1.83 -10.50 -21.81
CA ASN A 40 -2.36 -11.63 -22.58
C ASN A 40 -3.73 -11.36 -23.24
N ILE A 41 -4.52 -10.46 -22.65
CA ILE A 41 -5.85 -10.07 -23.16
C ILE A 41 -5.75 -8.94 -24.18
N VAL A 42 -4.85 -7.98 -23.94
CA VAL A 42 -4.83 -6.69 -24.66
C VAL A 42 -3.87 -6.70 -25.86
N CYS A 43 -2.79 -7.48 -25.80
CA CYS A 43 -1.69 -7.37 -26.75
C CYS A 43 -1.70 -8.48 -27.79
N GLU A 44 -1.62 -8.10 -29.07
CA GLU A 44 -1.52 -9.04 -30.19
C GLU A 44 -0.07 -9.53 -30.34
N ASP A 45 0.91 -8.62 -30.31
CA ASP A 45 2.34 -8.94 -30.31
C ASP A 45 2.93 -8.88 -28.89
N LYS A 46 2.83 -10.02 -28.20
CA LYS A 46 3.30 -10.17 -26.83
C LYS A 46 4.82 -10.08 -26.71
N GLU A 47 5.56 -10.47 -27.73
CA GLU A 47 7.03 -10.50 -27.67
C GLU A 47 7.58 -9.07 -27.74
N ALA A 48 7.08 -8.26 -28.68
CA ALA A 48 7.36 -6.84 -28.71
C ALA A 48 6.94 -6.16 -27.41
N PHE A 49 5.75 -6.51 -26.89
CA PHE A 49 5.25 -5.95 -25.64
C PHE A 49 6.15 -6.22 -24.44
N ASN A 50 6.56 -7.48 -24.29
CA ASN A 50 7.45 -7.89 -23.21
C ASN A 50 8.82 -7.21 -23.31
N PHE A 51 9.32 -6.94 -24.52
CA PHE A 51 10.59 -6.26 -24.70
C PHE A 51 10.59 -4.84 -24.08
N TYR A 52 9.61 -4.00 -24.40
CA TYR A 52 9.58 -2.66 -23.81
C TYR A 52 9.20 -2.70 -22.32
N SER A 53 8.31 -3.60 -21.90
CA SER A 53 8.00 -3.79 -20.48
C SER A 53 9.25 -4.10 -19.66
N LEU A 54 10.08 -5.04 -20.14
CA LEU A 54 11.34 -5.41 -19.49
C LEU A 54 12.31 -4.22 -19.36
N ASN A 55 12.46 -3.42 -20.41
CA ASN A 55 13.34 -2.24 -20.36
C ASN A 55 12.85 -1.23 -19.31
N TYR A 56 11.53 -1.04 -19.19
CA TYR A 56 10.94 -0.17 -18.18
C TYR A 56 11.12 -0.74 -16.76
N HIS A 57 10.88 -2.04 -16.53
CA HIS A 57 11.14 -2.67 -15.23
C HIS A 57 12.61 -2.56 -14.80
N GLU A 58 13.56 -2.78 -15.70
CA GLU A 58 14.97 -2.57 -15.42
C GLU A 58 15.28 -1.08 -15.18
N ALA A 59 14.63 -0.15 -15.89
CA ALA A 59 14.78 1.28 -15.61
C ALA A 59 14.30 1.65 -14.21
N LEU A 60 13.17 1.09 -13.76
CA LEU A 60 12.67 1.29 -12.39
C LEU A 60 13.66 0.76 -11.35
N LYS A 61 14.23 -0.42 -11.57
CA LYS A 61 15.25 -1.03 -10.70
C LYS A 61 16.50 -0.16 -10.60
N GLU A 62 17.01 0.33 -11.73
CA GLU A 62 18.15 1.26 -11.76
C GLU A 62 17.82 2.60 -11.08
N GLY A 63 16.62 3.13 -11.30
CA GLY A 63 16.16 4.35 -10.64
C GLY A 63 16.03 4.18 -9.12
N ARG A 64 15.58 3.01 -8.64
CA ARG A 64 15.53 2.66 -7.21
C ARG A 64 16.94 2.58 -6.61
N ALA A 65 17.91 2.09 -7.37
CA ALA A 65 19.33 2.07 -7.00
C ALA A 65 20.03 3.45 -7.08
N GLY A 66 19.35 4.48 -7.60
CA GLY A 66 19.90 5.83 -7.78
C GLY A 66 20.67 6.04 -9.09
N ASN A 67 20.71 5.04 -9.97
CA ASN A 67 21.39 5.08 -11.27
C ASN A 67 20.52 5.76 -12.34
N ILE A 68 20.19 7.03 -12.12
CA ILE A 68 19.20 7.77 -12.93
C ILE A 68 19.55 7.81 -14.42
N GLN A 69 20.83 8.01 -14.78
CA GLN A 69 21.26 8.02 -16.18
C GLN A 69 21.03 6.69 -16.89
N LYS A 70 21.31 5.57 -16.20
CA LYS A 70 21.10 4.23 -16.76
C LYS A 70 19.61 3.94 -16.94
N ALA A 71 18.78 4.37 -15.99
CA ALA A 71 17.33 4.29 -16.12
C ALA A 71 16.82 5.04 -17.36
N GLU A 72 17.32 6.26 -17.61
CA GLU A 72 16.98 7.02 -18.82
C GLU A 72 17.40 6.32 -20.11
N MET A 73 18.60 5.75 -20.15
CA MET A 73 19.06 5.02 -21.33
C MET A 73 18.15 3.84 -21.67
N LEU A 74 17.67 3.10 -20.66
CA LEU A 74 16.73 1.99 -20.83
C LEU A 74 15.36 2.47 -21.33
N ILE A 75 14.86 3.58 -20.80
CA ILE A 75 13.61 4.21 -21.26
C ILE A 75 13.73 4.69 -22.71
N VAL A 76 14.83 5.37 -23.06
CA VAL A 76 15.10 5.84 -24.43
C VAL A 76 15.19 4.65 -25.39
N ARG A 77 15.82 3.56 -24.95
CA ARG A 77 15.85 2.31 -25.71
C ARG A 77 14.44 1.81 -25.96
N ALA A 78 13.61 1.62 -24.93
CA ALA A 78 12.23 1.15 -25.08
C ALA A 78 11.41 2.05 -26.04
N LYS A 79 11.52 3.37 -25.85
CA LYS A 79 10.82 4.36 -26.67
C LYS A 79 11.22 4.29 -28.14
N LYS A 80 12.50 4.07 -28.44
CA LYS A 80 12.95 3.93 -29.82
C LYS A 80 12.23 2.79 -30.55
N TYR A 81 11.97 1.66 -29.89
CA TYR A 81 11.30 0.52 -30.54
C TYR A 81 9.80 0.76 -30.69
N ILE A 82 9.15 1.27 -29.64
CA ILE A 82 7.70 1.51 -29.70
C ILE A 82 7.30 2.59 -30.72
N ASP A 83 8.18 3.58 -30.96
CA ASP A 83 7.94 4.62 -31.97
C ASP A 83 7.91 4.05 -33.41
N PHE A 84 8.43 2.83 -33.63
CA PHE A 84 8.35 2.11 -34.90
C PHE A 84 7.23 1.04 -34.94
N ASP A 85 6.63 0.73 -33.80
CA ASP A 85 5.55 -0.26 -33.70
C ASP A 85 4.17 0.38 -33.94
N SER A 86 3.30 -0.35 -34.62
CA SER A 86 1.91 0.06 -34.85
C SER A 86 0.99 -0.51 -33.78
N LEU A 87 1.03 0.08 -32.59
CA LEU A 87 0.17 -0.35 -31.47
C LEU A 87 -1.29 0.07 -31.67
N GLN A 88 -2.20 -0.85 -31.37
CA GLN A 88 -3.62 -0.54 -31.26
C GLN A 88 -3.90 0.37 -30.04
N SER A 89 -5.08 0.99 -29.99
CA SER A 89 -5.41 1.94 -28.93
C SER A 89 -5.23 1.36 -27.52
N LYS A 90 -5.66 0.11 -27.31
CA LYS A 90 -5.59 -0.53 -25.99
C LYS A 90 -4.16 -0.90 -25.59
N GLU A 91 -3.33 -1.29 -26.56
CA GLU A 91 -1.90 -1.56 -26.34
C GLU A 91 -1.15 -0.27 -25.99
N LYS A 92 -1.54 0.87 -26.58
CA LYS A 92 -1.03 2.19 -26.20
C LYS A 92 -1.41 2.56 -24.77
N ASP A 93 -2.66 2.31 -24.36
CA ASP A 93 -3.10 2.54 -22.99
C ASP A 93 -2.30 1.69 -22.00
N LEU A 94 -2.09 0.40 -22.30
CA LEU A 94 -1.30 -0.50 -21.46
C LEU A 94 0.20 -0.13 -21.44
N TYR A 95 0.74 0.35 -22.55
CA TYR A 95 2.09 0.92 -22.57
C TYR A 95 2.19 2.18 -21.69
N GLY A 96 1.19 3.05 -21.75
CA GLY A 96 1.07 4.22 -20.87
C GLY A 96 1.12 3.81 -19.40
N LEU A 97 0.37 2.76 -19.04
CA LEU A 97 0.33 2.19 -17.69
C LEU A 97 1.71 1.72 -17.19
N ILE A 98 2.53 1.13 -18.07
CA ILE A 98 3.87 0.64 -17.67
C ILE A 98 4.87 1.79 -17.63
N SER A 99 4.81 2.69 -18.62
CA SER A 99 5.84 3.70 -18.82
C SER A 99 5.68 4.90 -17.88
N LEU A 100 4.48 5.47 -17.77
CA LEU A 100 4.23 6.73 -17.05
C LEU A 100 4.55 6.67 -15.54
N PRO A 101 4.23 5.59 -14.79
CA PRO A 101 4.63 5.52 -13.38
C PRO A 101 6.15 5.62 -13.19
N ILE A 102 6.92 5.08 -14.13
CA ILE A 102 8.37 5.06 -14.06
C ILE A 102 8.92 6.44 -14.40
N HIS A 103 8.35 7.11 -15.40
CA HIS A 103 8.64 8.52 -15.67
C HIS A 103 8.34 9.40 -14.45
N ALA A 104 7.17 9.22 -13.84
CA ALA A 104 6.77 9.94 -12.62
C ALA A 104 7.76 9.71 -11.48
N PHE A 105 8.19 8.46 -11.28
CA PHE A 105 9.18 8.10 -10.29
C PHE A 105 10.55 8.75 -10.55
N LEU A 106 11.01 8.80 -11.81
CA LEU A 106 12.26 9.49 -12.15
C LEU A 106 12.15 11.00 -11.95
N SER A 107 11.01 11.61 -12.30
CA SER A 107 10.71 13.01 -12.00
C SER A 107 10.76 13.29 -10.50
N TYR A 108 10.15 12.42 -9.69
CA TYR A 108 10.22 12.47 -8.23
C TYR A 108 11.66 12.37 -7.70
N LYS A 109 12.47 11.45 -8.24
CA LYS A 109 13.88 11.30 -7.86
C LYS A 109 14.74 12.52 -8.19
N ARG A 110 14.33 13.32 -9.17
CA ARG A 110 14.98 14.60 -9.55
C ARG A 110 14.41 15.81 -8.82
N SER A 111 13.50 15.59 -7.87
CA SER A 111 12.78 16.67 -7.19
C SER A 111 11.96 17.56 -8.14
N ASN A 112 11.61 17.07 -9.34
CA ASN A 112 10.62 17.70 -10.20
C ASN A 112 9.22 17.23 -9.79
N TYR A 113 8.77 17.70 -8.64
CA TYR A 113 7.54 17.23 -8.00
C TYR A 113 6.28 17.62 -8.76
N THR A 114 6.25 18.78 -9.40
CA THR A 114 5.14 19.19 -10.28
C THR A 114 4.94 18.18 -11.42
N LEU A 115 6.02 17.83 -12.13
CA LEU A 115 5.93 16.87 -13.22
C LEU A 115 5.62 15.45 -12.71
N ALA A 116 6.18 15.06 -11.57
CA ALA A 116 5.87 13.78 -10.94
C ALA A 116 4.37 13.65 -10.65
N LYS A 117 3.74 14.66 -10.03
CA LYS A 117 2.30 14.66 -9.75
C LYS A 117 1.46 14.63 -11.03
N GLN A 118 1.83 15.39 -12.05
CA GLN A 118 1.14 15.37 -13.34
C GLN A 118 1.18 13.98 -13.98
N GLN A 119 2.36 13.34 -14.04
CA GLN A 119 2.52 12.01 -14.64
C GLN A 119 1.82 10.91 -13.82
N THR A 120 1.82 11.03 -12.49
CA THR A 120 1.06 10.13 -11.61
C THR A 120 -0.44 10.30 -11.80
N HIS A 121 -0.95 11.53 -11.96
CA HIS A 121 -2.36 11.79 -12.28
C HIS A 121 -2.75 11.21 -13.64
N GLU A 122 -1.92 11.43 -14.66
CA GLU A 122 -2.14 10.86 -16.00
C GLU A 122 -2.17 9.31 -15.95
N THR A 123 -1.31 8.69 -15.14
CA THR A 123 -1.35 7.23 -14.91
C THR A 123 -2.71 6.80 -14.35
N MET A 124 -3.24 7.51 -13.34
CA MET A 124 -4.53 7.17 -12.73
C MET A 124 -5.71 7.27 -13.72
N LEU A 125 -5.62 8.15 -14.73
CA LEU A 125 -6.60 8.22 -15.82
C LEU A 125 -6.52 6.99 -16.75
N PHE A 126 -5.33 6.43 -16.96
CA PHE A 126 -5.17 5.15 -17.67
C PHE A 126 -5.67 3.97 -16.83
N ASP A 127 -5.39 3.95 -15.53
CA ASP A 127 -5.91 2.96 -14.59
C ASP A 127 -7.43 2.86 -14.67
N GLU A 128 -8.13 4.00 -14.57
CA GLU A 128 -9.59 4.05 -14.61
C GLU A 128 -10.17 3.50 -15.92
N LYS A 129 -9.52 3.76 -17.07
CA LYS A 129 -9.94 3.18 -18.36
C LYS A 129 -9.75 1.67 -18.42
N LEU A 130 -8.73 1.14 -17.75
CA LEU A 130 -8.35 -0.26 -17.80
C LEU A 130 -9.01 -1.13 -16.71
N GLU A 131 -9.59 -0.52 -15.68
CA GLU A 131 -10.34 -1.20 -14.61
C GLU A 131 -11.46 -2.11 -15.15
N GLN A 132 -12.10 -1.72 -16.26
CA GLN A 132 -13.12 -2.55 -16.92
C GLN A 132 -12.57 -3.89 -17.47
N TYR A 133 -11.25 -3.99 -17.69
CA TYR A 133 -10.59 -5.18 -18.24
C TYR A 133 -9.92 -6.02 -17.16
N ASN A 134 -9.38 -5.38 -16.11
CA ASN A 134 -8.81 -6.07 -14.97
C ASN A 134 -9.09 -5.28 -13.67
N PRO A 135 -9.88 -5.83 -12.73
CA PRO A 135 -10.18 -5.18 -11.45
C PRO A 135 -8.95 -4.88 -10.58
N SER A 136 -7.80 -5.53 -10.82
CA SER A 136 -6.55 -5.21 -10.14
C SER A 136 -6.03 -3.80 -10.41
N MET A 137 -6.48 -3.16 -11.51
CA MET A 137 -6.11 -1.78 -11.84
C MET A 137 -6.57 -0.78 -10.78
N PHE A 138 -7.64 -1.09 -10.05
CA PHE A 138 -8.04 -0.32 -8.86
C PHE A 138 -6.89 -0.19 -7.85
N TYR A 139 -6.16 -1.27 -7.59
CA TYR A 139 -5.04 -1.26 -6.65
C TYR A 139 -3.80 -0.58 -7.22
N HIS A 140 -3.60 -0.60 -8.53
CA HIS A 140 -2.57 0.25 -9.16
C HIS A 140 -2.90 1.73 -8.97
N LYS A 141 -4.16 2.11 -9.17
CA LYS A 141 -4.66 3.47 -8.94
C LYS A 141 -4.47 3.91 -7.49
N ILE A 142 -4.76 3.03 -6.53
CA ILE A 142 -4.46 3.23 -5.11
C ILE A 142 -2.96 3.47 -4.89
N GLN A 143 -2.09 2.67 -5.52
CA GLN A 143 -0.64 2.84 -5.43
C GLN A 143 -0.19 4.18 -6.02
N GLN A 144 -0.84 4.68 -7.08
CA GLN A 144 -0.55 6.00 -7.64
C GLN A 144 -1.00 7.12 -6.71
N LEU A 145 -2.19 7.03 -6.11
CA LEU A 145 -2.63 8.01 -5.12
C LEU A 145 -1.69 8.03 -3.90
N HIS A 146 -1.21 6.87 -3.45
CA HIS A 146 -0.17 6.76 -2.43
C HIS A 146 1.16 7.39 -2.87
N ASN A 147 1.54 7.28 -4.15
CA ASN A 147 2.71 7.98 -4.67
C ASN A 147 2.54 9.51 -4.60
N VAL A 148 1.34 10.03 -4.85
CA VAL A 148 1.08 11.47 -4.70
C VAL A 148 1.29 11.92 -3.25
N SER A 149 0.83 11.16 -2.25
CA SER A 149 1.07 11.54 -0.85
C SER A 149 2.56 11.61 -0.50
N ARG A 150 3.38 10.68 -1.03
CA ARG A 150 4.85 10.73 -0.88
C ARG A 150 5.44 12.00 -1.50
N VAL A 151 4.91 12.48 -2.62
CA VAL A 151 5.33 13.75 -3.24
C VAL A 151 4.94 14.93 -2.35
N GLU A 152 3.69 15.01 -1.89
CA GLU A 152 3.21 16.08 -1.00
C GLU A 152 4.04 16.12 0.30
N MET A 153 4.37 14.95 0.87
CA MET A 153 5.27 14.85 2.03
C MET A 153 6.68 15.40 1.74
N LYS A 154 7.23 15.22 0.53
CA LYS A 154 8.53 15.80 0.14
C LYS A 154 8.46 17.31 -0.04
N GLU A 155 7.32 17.83 -0.46
CA GLU A 155 7.04 19.26 -0.58
C GLU A 155 6.69 19.90 0.77
N ASN A 156 6.64 19.11 1.86
CA ASN A 156 6.16 19.51 3.19
C ASN A 156 4.71 20.02 3.21
N ASN A 157 3.91 19.58 2.24
CA ASN A 157 2.48 19.89 2.17
C ASN A 157 1.69 18.87 2.99
N ASN A 158 1.78 19.00 4.31
CA ASN A 158 1.24 18.02 5.25
C ASN A 158 -0.29 17.90 5.15
N GLU A 159 -1.00 19.00 4.90
CA GLU A 159 -2.46 19.01 4.77
C GLU A 159 -2.92 18.14 3.59
N ASN A 160 -2.33 18.33 2.40
CA ASN A 160 -2.65 17.51 1.24
C ASN A 160 -2.25 16.05 1.44
N ALA A 161 -1.09 15.79 2.06
CA ALA A 161 -0.67 14.42 2.36
C ALA A 161 -1.69 13.72 3.27
N VAL A 162 -2.12 14.36 4.37
CA VAL A 162 -3.16 13.85 5.27
C VAL A 162 -4.48 13.64 4.52
N GLY A 163 -4.91 14.61 3.70
CA GLY A 163 -6.11 14.49 2.89
C GLY A 163 -6.09 13.25 1.99
N ILE A 164 -4.94 12.98 1.35
CA ILE A 164 -4.77 11.78 0.51
C ILE A 164 -4.81 10.49 1.35
N PHE A 165 -4.13 10.45 2.50
CA PHE A 165 -4.19 9.28 3.38
C PHE A 165 -5.61 9.00 3.86
N ASN A 166 -6.40 10.03 4.18
CA ASN A 166 -7.82 9.88 4.52
C ASN A 166 -8.62 9.23 3.38
N LEU A 167 -8.40 9.66 2.13
CA LEU A 167 -9.06 9.04 0.96
C LEU A 167 -8.64 7.57 0.82
N LEU A 168 -7.35 7.27 0.95
CA LEU A 168 -6.82 5.92 0.90
C LEU A 168 -7.45 5.00 1.96
N TYR A 169 -7.56 5.47 3.22
CA TYR A 169 -8.20 4.69 4.28
C TYR A 169 -9.70 4.51 4.07
N ARG A 170 -10.42 5.55 3.68
CA ARG A 170 -11.87 5.42 3.39
C ARG A 170 -12.11 4.41 2.27
N SER A 171 -11.30 4.43 1.21
CA SER A 171 -11.41 3.47 0.13
C SER A 171 -10.99 2.05 0.54
N LEU A 172 -9.82 1.89 1.16
CA LEU A 172 -9.25 0.57 1.47
C LEU A 172 -9.79 -0.07 2.74
N LEU A 173 -10.25 0.69 3.73
CA LEU A 173 -10.72 0.14 5.01
C LEU A 173 -12.24 0.09 5.07
N LEU A 174 -12.93 1.10 4.56
CA LEU A 174 -14.39 1.22 4.63
C LEU A 174 -15.09 0.84 3.31
N SER A 175 -14.33 0.53 2.25
CA SER A 175 -14.88 0.26 0.91
C SER A 175 -15.68 1.44 0.34
N GLU A 176 -15.45 2.65 0.85
CA GLU A 176 -16.20 3.83 0.41
C GLU A 176 -15.75 4.29 -0.97
N GLU A 177 -16.71 4.79 -1.74
CA GLU A 177 -16.39 5.54 -2.94
C GLU A 177 -15.78 6.89 -2.55
N VAL A 178 -14.59 7.17 -3.07
CA VAL A 178 -13.90 8.44 -2.86
C VAL A 178 -13.45 9.04 -4.18
N HIS A 179 -13.20 10.35 -4.18
CA HIS A 179 -12.76 11.09 -5.36
C HIS A 179 -11.47 11.85 -5.04
N TYR A 180 -10.49 11.75 -5.92
CA TYR A 180 -9.31 12.60 -5.91
C TYR A 180 -9.24 13.36 -7.22
N LEU A 181 -9.40 14.69 -7.15
CA LEU A 181 -9.62 15.53 -8.33
C LEU A 181 -10.84 15.02 -9.13
N ASP A 182 -10.62 14.64 -10.39
CA ASP A 182 -11.60 14.11 -11.33
C ASP A 182 -11.62 12.57 -11.40
N ILE A 183 -10.85 11.88 -10.54
CA ILE A 183 -10.67 10.42 -10.58
C ILE A 183 -11.47 9.74 -9.47
N LYS A 184 -12.27 8.74 -9.84
CA LYS A 184 -13.15 8.01 -8.93
C LYS A 184 -12.48 6.72 -8.43
N PHE A 185 -12.51 6.48 -7.13
CA PHE A 185 -12.04 5.25 -6.50
C PHE A 185 -13.23 4.52 -5.91
N SER A 186 -13.62 3.40 -6.53
CA SER A 186 -14.76 2.59 -6.11
C SER A 186 -14.38 1.12 -6.18
N TYR A 187 -14.37 0.47 -5.03
CA TYR A 187 -14.04 -0.94 -4.93
C TYR A 187 -15.23 -1.80 -5.39
N GLN A 188 -15.01 -2.72 -6.34
CA GLN A 188 -16.09 -3.51 -6.95
C GLN A 188 -15.90 -5.04 -6.91
N ASP A 189 -14.69 -5.56 -6.65
CA ASP A 189 -14.38 -6.99 -6.80
C ASP A 189 -13.84 -7.64 -5.52
N SER A 190 -14.56 -8.65 -5.02
CA SER A 190 -14.32 -9.37 -3.78
C SER A 190 -13.60 -10.73 -3.93
N SER A 191 -12.93 -10.98 -5.06
CA SER A 191 -12.10 -12.17 -5.23
C SER A 191 -11.00 -12.27 -4.17
N GLU A 192 -10.64 -13.50 -3.79
CA GLU A 192 -9.72 -13.75 -2.69
C GLU A 192 -8.32 -13.16 -2.93
N SER A 193 -7.83 -13.19 -4.18
CA SER A 193 -6.54 -12.57 -4.55
C SER A 193 -6.56 -11.06 -4.35
N LEU A 194 -7.66 -10.39 -4.70
CA LEU A 194 -7.81 -8.95 -4.56
C LEU A 194 -8.04 -8.54 -3.10
N LYS A 195 -8.76 -9.34 -2.30
CA LYS A 195 -8.84 -9.15 -0.84
C LYS A 195 -7.46 -9.16 -0.17
N LYS A 196 -6.59 -10.07 -0.60
CA LYS A 196 -5.19 -10.10 -0.14
C LYS A 196 -4.45 -8.82 -0.56
N LEU A 197 -4.61 -8.38 -1.81
CA LEU A 197 -4.00 -7.16 -2.32
C LEU A 197 -4.48 -5.90 -1.57
N ARG A 198 -5.76 -5.83 -1.20
CA ARG A 198 -6.32 -4.77 -0.35
C ARG A 198 -5.62 -4.67 1.00
N LYS A 199 -5.44 -5.79 1.68
CA LYS A 199 -4.75 -5.88 2.98
C LYS A 199 -3.28 -5.47 2.87
N LEU A 200 -2.61 -5.95 1.81
CA LEU A 200 -1.22 -5.59 1.48
C LEU A 200 -1.08 -4.08 1.31
N MET A 201 -1.92 -3.46 0.48
CA MET A 201 -1.90 -2.01 0.24
C MET A 201 -2.21 -1.22 1.51
N LEU A 202 -3.20 -1.66 2.30
CA LEU A 202 -3.54 -1.00 3.57
C LEU A 202 -2.40 -1.06 4.58
N ALA A 203 -1.68 -2.19 4.66
CA ALA A 203 -0.49 -2.32 5.49
C ALA A 203 0.63 -1.38 5.02
N GLN A 204 0.90 -1.33 3.71
CA GLN A 204 1.93 -0.46 3.14
C GLN A 204 1.64 1.03 3.40
N VAL A 205 0.41 1.47 3.12
CA VAL A 205 -0.06 2.83 3.41
C VAL A 205 0.10 3.14 4.90
N THR A 206 -0.27 2.22 5.78
CA THR A 206 -0.15 2.41 7.23
C THR A 206 1.29 2.53 7.72
N ASN A 207 2.19 1.72 7.17
CA ASN A 207 3.61 1.75 7.53
C ASN A 207 4.29 3.08 7.15
N GLU A 208 3.78 3.79 6.15
CA GLU A 208 4.29 5.12 5.77
C GLU A 208 3.56 6.25 6.48
N TYR A 209 2.24 6.12 6.63
CA TYR A 209 1.42 7.14 7.27
C TYR A 209 1.83 7.36 8.72
N ILE A 210 2.17 6.31 9.46
CA ILE A 210 2.38 6.43 10.91
C ILE A 210 3.66 7.17 11.28
N PRO A 211 4.83 6.83 10.71
CA PRO A 211 6.02 7.64 10.89
C PRO A 211 5.87 9.08 10.41
N PHE A 212 4.98 9.34 9.45
CA PHE A 212 4.63 10.70 9.03
C PHE A 212 3.77 11.42 10.08
N LEU A 213 2.68 10.78 10.52
CA LEU A 213 1.77 11.29 11.54
C LEU A 213 2.48 11.59 12.87
N ASP A 214 3.42 10.73 13.28
CA ASP A 214 4.17 10.89 14.54
C ASP A 214 5.04 12.17 14.56
N ARG A 215 5.31 12.78 13.39
CA ARG A 215 6.04 14.05 13.26
C ARG A 215 5.15 15.28 13.32
N LEU A 216 3.83 15.11 13.29
CA LEU A 216 2.86 16.21 13.29
C LEU A 216 2.44 16.55 14.73
N ASP A 217 2.35 17.84 15.03
CA ASP A 217 1.98 18.31 16.37
C ASP A 217 0.51 18.00 16.72
N ASN A 218 -0.38 18.08 15.73
CA ASN A 218 -1.81 17.80 15.85
C ASN A 218 -2.16 16.32 15.52
N ARG A 219 -1.22 15.40 15.70
CA ARG A 219 -1.41 13.97 15.36
C ARG A 219 -2.65 13.30 15.96
N ALA A 220 -3.07 13.72 17.16
CA ALA A 220 -4.25 13.16 17.80
C ALA A 220 -5.53 13.54 17.06
N GLU A 221 -5.65 14.81 16.67
CA GLU A 221 -6.78 15.33 15.89
C GLU A 221 -6.82 14.68 14.50
N ILE A 222 -5.68 14.61 13.83
CA ILE A 222 -5.57 13.99 12.51
C ILE A 222 -5.95 12.51 12.57
N LEU A 223 -5.46 11.76 13.57
CA LEU A 223 -5.81 10.35 13.74
C LEU A 223 -7.32 10.18 13.94
N TYR A 224 -7.93 11.02 14.78
CA TYR A 224 -9.38 11.00 14.99
C TYR A 224 -10.14 11.27 13.69
N GLN A 225 -9.76 12.31 12.94
CA GLN A 225 -10.40 12.65 11.67
C GLN A 225 -10.29 11.50 10.65
N THR A 226 -9.11 10.88 10.56
CA THR A 226 -8.85 9.75 9.64
C THR A 226 -9.71 8.53 9.96
N PHE A 227 -9.87 8.21 11.24
CA PHE A 227 -10.41 6.93 11.70
C PHE A 227 -11.68 7.05 12.56
N SER A 228 -12.33 8.21 12.58
CA SER A 228 -13.51 8.46 13.41
C SER A 228 -14.60 7.42 13.20
N GLU A 229 -14.89 7.05 11.95
CA GLU A 229 -15.89 6.01 11.63
C GLU A 229 -15.51 4.67 12.27
N VAL A 230 -14.24 4.25 12.18
CA VAL A 230 -13.75 2.98 12.76
C VAL A 230 -13.75 3.02 14.28
N LEU A 231 -13.39 4.16 14.87
CA LEU A 231 -13.36 4.36 16.32
C LEU A 231 -14.78 4.33 16.92
N ASN A 232 -15.77 4.88 16.21
CA ASN A 232 -17.16 4.98 16.66
C ASN A 232 -18.02 3.77 16.27
N ASN A 233 -17.71 3.12 15.14
CA ASN A 233 -18.54 2.08 14.52
C ASN A 233 -17.68 0.98 13.88
N GLN A 234 -17.29 -0.01 14.69
CA GLN A 234 -16.47 -1.13 14.21
C GLN A 234 -17.16 -1.97 13.14
N THR A 235 -18.50 -2.02 13.14
CA THR A 235 -19.28 -2.79 12.17
C THR A 235 -19.25 -2.22 10.76
N ALA A 236 -18.68 -1.01 10.57
CA ALA A 236 -18.43 -0.44 9.26
C ALA A 236 -17.26 -1.10 8.51
N VAL A 237 -16.44 -1.90 9.20
CA VAL A 237 -15.26 -2.55 8.61
C VAL A 237 -15.53 -4.02 8.38
N ASP A 238 -15.16 -4.51 7.20
CA ASP A 238 -15.23 -5.93 6.85
C ASP A 238 -14.45 -6.77 7.88
N ASP A 239 -15.01 -7.92 8.31
CA ASP A 239 -14.42 -8.80 9.34
C ASP A 239 -12.94 -9.14 9.07
N GLU A 240 -12.60 -9.26 7.79
CA GLU A 240 -11.27 -9.61 7.33
C GLU A 240 -10.20 -8.51 7.54
N LEU A 241 -10.63 -7.28 7.85
CA LEU A 241 -9.79 -6.10 8.12
C LEU A 241 -9.81 -5.70 9.60
N MET A 242 -10.45 -6.49 10.47
CA MET A 242 -10.58 -6.17 11.90
C MET A 242 -9.25 -6.00 12.63
N SER A 243 -8.16 -6.60 12.14
CA SER A 243 -6.81 -6.36 12.67
C SER A 243 -6.39 -4.89 12.56
N PHE A 244 -6.76 -4.21 11.48
CA PHE A 244 -6.51 -2.78 11.32
C PHE A 244 -7.35 -1.93 12.28
N VAL A 245 -8.59 -2.34 12.56
CA VAL A 245 -9.45 -1.69 13.58
C VAL A 245 -8.81 -1.76 14.95
N TYR A 246 -8.33 -2.93 15.36
CA TYR A 246 -7.67 -3.07 16.65
C TYR A 246 -6.37 -2.26 16.71
N TRP A 247 -5.61 -2.22 15.62
CA TRP A 247 -4.41 -1.41 15.53
C TRP A 247 -4.70 0.09 15.67
N VAL A 248 -5.73 0.62 14.98
CA VAL A 248 -6.15 2.02 15.09
C VAL A 248 -6.46 2.38 16.54
N LYS A 249 -7.21 1.51 17.24
CA LYS A 249 -7.54 1.71 18.65
C LYS A 249 -6.32 1.67 19.55
N LEU A 250 -5.38 0.75 19.33
CA LEU A 250 -4.13 0.72 20.09
C LEU A 250 -3.32 2.02 19.89
N LYS A 251 -3.26 2.53 18.65
CA LYS A 251 -2.61 3.81 18.35
C LYS A 251 -3.32 4.98 19.02
N TRP A 252 -4.66 5.00 18.99
CA TRP A 252 -5.48 5.99 19.69
C TRP A 252 -5.19 6.02 21.19
N ASN A 253 -5.24 4.86 21.85
CA ASN A 253 -4.94 4.73 23.28
C ASN A 253 -3.51 5.21 23.58
N SER A 254 -2.54 4.85 22.73
CA SER A 254 -1.15 5.28 22.89
C SER A 254 -0.97 6.79 22.78
N ILE A 255 -1.69 7.46 21.87
CA ILE A 255 -1.59 8.92 21.70
C ILE A 255 -2.24 9.65 22.87
N ASN A 256 -3.37 9.15 23.37
CA ASN A 256 -4.12 9.76 24.47
C ASN A 256 -3.67 9.31 25.87
N GLN A 257 -2.61 8.51 25.97
CA GLN A 257 -2.09 7.97 27.23
C GLN A 257 -3.12 7.15 28.02
N GLU A 258 -4.05 6.52 27.31
CA GLU A 258 -5.04 5.61 27.91
C GLU A 258 -4.37 4.28 28.27
N GLU A 259 -4.90 3.59 29.28
CA GLU A 259 -4.39 2.27 29.63
C GLU A 259 -4.62 1.27 28.49
N TRP A 260 -3.58 0.49 28.18
CA TRP A 260 -3.64 -0.46 27.07
C TRP A 260 -4.52 -1.66 27.46
N ASN A 261 -5.63 -1.81 26.76
CA ASN A 261 -6.58 -2.90 27.01
C ASN A 261 -5.97 -4.25 26.57
N LYS A 262 -5.77 -5.16 27.54
CA LYS A 262 -5.19 -6.50 27.30
C LYS A 262 -5.97 -7.32 26.28
N ASP A 263 -7.30 -7.21 26.28
CA ASP A 263 -8.15 -7.93 25.32
C ASP A 263 -8.03 -7.33 23.93
N LEU A 264 -7.87 -6.01 23.81
CA LEU A 264 -7.62 -5.34 22.53
C LEU A 264 -6.29 -5.80 21.91
N ILE A 265 -5.23 -5.92 22.72
CA ILE A 265 -3.93 -6.44 22.28
C ILE A 265 -4.07 -7.90 21.84
N LYS A 266 -4.74 -8.75 22.63
CA LYS A 266 -4.97 -10.15 22.26
C LYS A 266 -5.76 -10.26 20.96
N ASN A 267 -6.77 -9.43 20.76
CA ASN A 267 -7.57 -9.41 19.55
C ASN A 267 -6.78 -8.92 18.35
N PHE A 268 -5.96 -7.87 18.50
CA PHE A 268 -5.02 -7.43 17.46
C PHE A 268 -4.08 -8.58 17.06
N ILE A 269 -3.46 -9.23 18.04
CA ILE A 269 -2.53 -10.34 17.80
C ILE A 269 -3.22 -11.51 17.09
N ARG A 270 -4.38 -11.97 17.59
CA ARG A 270 -5.15 -13.08 16.99
C ARG A 270 -5.63 -12.80 15.57
N SER A 271 -5.99 -11.56 15.29
CA SER A 271 -6.48 -11.15 13.96
C SER A 271 -5.35 -10.73 13.01
N SER A 272 -4.12 -10.58 13.50
CA SER A 272 -2.93 -10.26 12.69
C SER A 272 -2.32 -11.51 12.03
N THR A 273 -3.16 -12.42 11.54
CA THR A 273 -2.72 -13.59 10.78
C THR A 273 -2.23 -13.17 9.40
N ASP A 274 -1.00 -13.59 9.08
CA ASP A 274 -0.45 -13.54 7.72
C ASP A 274 -1.18 -14.58 6.86
N PHE A 275 -1.69 -14.20 5.68
CA PHE A 275 -2.36 -15.12 4.75
C PHE A 275 -1.39 -16.13 4.09
N THR A 276 -0.10 -16.10 4.43
CA THR A 276 0.91 -17.07 4.00
C THR A 276 1.46 -17.96 5.12
N SER A 277 1.16 -17.67 6.39
CA SER A 277 1.57 -18.51 7.52
C SER A 277 0.45 -19.45 7.95
N SER A 278 0.69 -20.76 7.88
CA SER A 278 -0.20 -21.78 8.46
C SER A 278 -0.12 -21.86 9.99
N ILE A 279 0.77 -21.08 10.60
CA ILE A 279 0.94 -20.98 12.04
C ILE A 279 0.33 -19.64 12.45
N PRO A 280 -0.85 -19.64 13.08
CA PRO A 280 -1.38 -18.43 13.66
C PRO A 280 -0.39 -17.94 14.73
N ILE A 281 -0.43 -16.65 15.05
CA ILE A 281 0.21 -16.15 16.26
C ILE A 281 -0.30 -16.90 17.53
N ASP A 282 -1.34 -17.74 17.42
CA ASP A 282 -1.84 -18.64 18.46
C ASP A 282 -0.79 -19.57 19.08
N SER A 283 0.33 -19.90 18.40
CA SER A 283 1.44 -20.60 19.07
C SER A 283 2.11 -19.77 20.18
N LEU A 284 1.91 -18.44 20.19
CA LEU A 284 2.38 -17.51 21.22
C LEU A 284 1.42 -17.39 22.42
N LEU A 285 0.15 -17.80 22.27
CA LEU A 285 -0.81 -17.86 23.39
C LEU A 285 -0.56 -19.06 24.31
N GLU A 286 -0.05 -20.17 23.78
CA GLU A 286 0.32 -21.34 24.57
C GLU A 286 1.56 -21.11 25.46
N ASP A 287 2.46 -20.19 25.07
CA ASP A 287 3.62 -19.82 25.89
C ASP A 287 3.31 -18.73 26.92
N ALA A 288 2.33 -17.85 26.66
CA ALA A 288 1.86 -16.84 27.63
C ALA A 288 1.06 -17.44 28.81
N GLY A 289 0.59 -18.70 28.67
CA GLY A 289 -0.12 -19.44 29.71
C GLY A 289 0.74 -20.36 30.57
N LYS A 290 2.05 -20.49 30.28
CA LYS A 290 2.97 -21.26 31.13
C LYS A 290 3.45 -20.38 32.26
N GLU A 291 2.85 -20.55 33.44
CA GLU A 291 3.41 -20.01 34.69
C GLU A 291 4.90 -20.39 34.78
N LYS A 292 5.74 -19.44 35.22
CA LYS A 292 7.16 -19.67 35.48
C LYS A 292 7.32 -21.02 36.20
N PRO A 293 8.21 -21.92 35.76
CA PRO A 293 8.61 -23.04 36.60
C PRO A 293 9.06 -22.45 37.94
N GLN A 294 8.41 -22.85 39.02
CA GLN A 294 8.92 -22.58 40.34
C GLN A 294 10.31 -23.21 40.39
N LEU A 295 11.33 -22.34 40.45
CA LEU A 295 12.69 -22.76 40.74
C LEU A 295 12.67 -23.42 42.12
N MET A 296 12.84 -24.75 42.14
CA MET A 296 13.39 -25.45 43.30
C MET A 296 14.89 -25.14 43.39
#